data_AF-A0AAE5UDS2-F1
#
_entry.id   AF-A0AAE5UDS2-F1
#
_cell.length_a   1.000
_cell.length_b   1.000
_cell.length_c   1.000
_cell.angle_alpha   90.00
_cell.angle_beta   90.00
_cell.angle_gamma   90.00
#
_symmetry.space_group_name_H-M   'P 1'
#
loop_
_entity.id
_entity.type
_entity.pdbx_description
1 polymer ?
#
loop_
_entity_poly.entity_id
_entity_poly.type
_entity_poly.pdbx_seq_one_letter_code
_entity_poly.pdbx_strand_id
1 'polypeptide(L)'
;MSEQRNSFLEQVQSQIKSKEARAFVSAELHHHLNEVKNYWLQKGISEDQAEEKAVTQMGNPISIGQNLNRIHRPKVDWMTLILFAAALFLGFLPLLFQGNIANHHFSTYKVVFIIMGGMLALIMMFIDYRKLANKGWLFYLLGTLLLLFLTKNFNTFTEGQFVFKVGPLKIEGLMTIPFFFLAWAGFFQSNRFKMWKFLLLFVLSLYFFLEFSLTTLFIYVIMTFTMIWWSKLNKKKIAIVLGSVFALVATWGVIGWMTVAYYQKKRLLSFINPYNSEEYFDLSKVHHLFMDAGWFGKHLLVDQMIPQANTNFVFLSFTYYYGWLFAAILFLVLSLVFVRIAFIAKRIGDSYTKLLLVGVMIIYTIQLVGHVGMIVGFFPMTNMSLPFISYGLMPVLLNAFLIGIVLSIYRRKDLLSTNTVHANQQ
;
A
#
# COMPACT_ATOMS: atom_id res chain seq x y z
N MET A 1 3.59 -45.25 7.30
CA MET A 1 4.81 -44.39 7.23
C MET A 1 5.87 -45.10 8.02
N SER A 2 7.07 -45.30 7.47
CA SER A 2 8.13 -45.93 8.25
C SER A 2 8.52 -45.06 9.46
N GLU A 3 8.84 -45.71 10.57
CA GLU A 3 9.29 -45.07 11.82
C GLU A 3 10.56 -44.23 11.59
N GLN A 4 11.45 -44.70 10.72
CA GLN A 4 12.66 -44.00 10.30
C GLN A 4 12.38 -42.65 9.63
N ARG A 5 11.35 -42.58 8.77
CA ARG A 5 10.99 -41.32 8.10
C ARG A 5 10.52 -40.26 9.09
N ASN A 6 9.67 -40.66 10.02
CA ASN A 6 9.14 -39.74 11.03
C ASN A 6 10.24 -39.24 11.95
N SER A 7 11.13 -40.15 12.41
CA SER A 7 12.31 -39.79 13.20
C SER A 7 13.24 -38.81 12.46
N PHE A 8 13.53 -39.05 11.18
CA PHE A 8 14.33 -38.14 10.35
C PHE A 8 13.70 -36.74 10.28
N LEU A 9 12.41 -36.65 9.99
CA LEU A 9 11.70 -35.39 9.87
C LEU A 9 11.64 -34.63 11.19
N GLU A 10 11.40 -35.32 12.31
CA GLU A 10 11.42 -34.72 13.66
C GLU A 10 12.80 -34.16 14.00
N GLN A 11 13.87 -34.91 13.71
CA GLN A 11 15.24 -34.45 13.93
C GLN A 11 15.55 -33.21 13.10
N VAL A 12 15.21 -33.18 11.81
CA VAL A 12 15.41 -31.99 10.97
C VAL A 12 14.61 -30.80 11.51
N GLN A 13 13.33 -31.01 11.86
CA GLN A 13 12.44 -29.97 12.36
C GLN A 13 12.89 -29.39 13.71
N SER A 14 13.51 -30.21 14.57
CA SER A 14 14.05 -29.78 15.87
C SER A 14 15.12 -28.69 15.73
N GLN A 15 15.86 -28.68 14.62
CA GLN A 15 16.92 -27.71 14.34
C GLN A 15 16.37 -26.36 13.82
N ILE A 16 15.09 -26.30 13.43
CA ILE A 16 14.47 -25.12 12.84
C ILE A 16 13.70 -24.33 13.90
N LYS A 17 14.15 -23.10 14.19
CA LYS A 17 13.59 -22.26 15.26
C LYS A 17 12.23 -21.65 14.88
N SER A 18 12.09 -21.19 13.64
CA SER A 18 10.87 -20.52 13.19
C SER A 18 9.75 -21.53 12.91
N LYS A 19 8.59 -21.37 13.54
CA LYS A 19 7.40 -22.21 13.30
C LYS A 19 6.97 -22.18 11.83
N GLU A 20 7.00 -21.01 11.20
CA GLU A 20 6.65 -20.84 9.77
C GLU A 20 7.64 -21.57 8.86
N ALA A 21 8.95 -21.44 9.14
CA ALA A 21 9.98 -22.12 8.36
C ALA A 21 9.93 -23.63 8.56
N ARG A 22 9.65 -24.10 9.79
CA ARG A 22 9.49 -25.52 10.11
C ARG A 22 8.34 -26.16 9.33
N ALA A 23 7.18 -25.51 9.30
CA ALA A 23 6.03 -26.00 8.54
C ALA A 23 6.33 -26.06 7.03
N PHE A 24 7.01 -25.04 6.50
CA PHE A 24 7.41 -25.00 5.09
C PHE A 24 8.41 -26.10 4.74
N VAL A 25 9.52 -26.18 5.47
CA VAL A 25 10.57 -27.19 5.28
C VAL A 25 10.02 -28.60 5.47
N SER A 26 9.13 -28.82 6.44
CA SER A 26 8.47 -30.12 6.60
C SER A 26 7.70 -30.52 5.35
N ALA A 27 6.92 -29.62 4.76
CA ALA A 27 6.16 -29.92 3.55
C ALA A 27 7.07 -30.20 2.34
N GLU A 28 8.15 -29.43 2.19
CA GLU A 28 9.15 -29.61 1.12
C GLU A 28 9.91 -30.94 1.25
N LEU A 29 10.35 -31.28 2.46
CA LEU A 29 11.03 -32.55 2.72
C LEU A 29 10.09 -33.75 2.51
N HIS A 30 8.83 -33.65 2.92
CA HIS A 30 7.85 -34.70 2.62
C HIS A 30 7.67 -34.90 1.11
N HIS A 31 7.62 -33.81 0.34
CA HIS A 31 7.49 -33.89 -1.11
C HIS A 31 8.70 -34.58 -1.73
N HIS A 32 9.91 -34.13 -1.41
CA HIS A 32 11.14 -34.74 -1.92
C HIS A 32 11.32 -36.19 -1.49
N LEU A 33 11.03 -36.53 -0.23
CA LEU A 33 11.08 -37.92 0.23
C LEU A 33 10.12 -38.82 -0.55
N ASN A 34 8.92 -38.33 -0.87
CA ASN A 34 7.97 -39.05 -1.70
C ASN A 34 8.44 -39.19 -3.15
N GLU A 35 9.06 -38.15 -3.74
CA GLU A 35 9.66 -38.24 -5.08
C GLU A 35 10.77 -39.29 -5.15
N VAL A 36 11.69 -39.27 -4.18
CA VAL A 36 12.80 -40.24 -4.10
C VAL A 36 12.26 -41.66 -3.84
N LYS A 37 11.26 -41.81 -2.96
CA LYS A 37 10.60 -43.11 -2.74
C LYS A 37 9.97 -43.63 -4.03
N ASN A 38 9.23 -42.80 -4.76
CA ASN A 38 8.58 -43.18 -6.02
C ASN A 38 9.61 -43.59 -7.10
N TYR A 39 10.76 -42.92 -7.15
CA TYR A 39 11.87 -43.31 -8.02
C TYR A 39 12.38 -44.73 -7.73
N TRP A 40 12.51 -45.11 -6.46
CA TRP A 40 12.95 -46.46 -6.09
C TRP A 40 11.87 -47.53 -6.30
N LEU A 41 10.60 -47.20 -6.10
CA LEU A 41 9.47 -48.07 -6.42
C LEU A 41 9.43 -48.41 -7.92
N GLN A 42 9.68 -47.42 -8.80
CA GLN A 42 9.77 -47.63 -10.25
C GLN A 42 10.92 -48.56 -10.65
N LYS A 43 11.97 -48.65 -9.82
CA LYS A 43 13.09 -49.57 -10.00
C LYS A 43 12.81 -50.99 -9.45
N GLY A 44 11.58 -51.27 -9.03
CA GLY A 44 11.16 -52.60 -8.55
C GLY A 44 11.58 -52.90 -7.11
N ILE A 45 11.95 -51.90 -6.33
CA ILE A 45 12.29 -52.07 -4.91
C ILE A 45 11.01 -52.12 -4.08
N SER A 46 10.99 -52.95 -3.02
CA SER A 46 9.87 -53.01 -2.08
C SER A 46 9.65 -51.67 -1.36
N GLU A 47 8.42 -51.40 -0.94
CA GLU A 47 8.04 -50.11 -0.38
C GLU A 47 8.87 -49.70 0.85
N ASP A 48 9.14 -50.65 1.75
CA ASP A 48 9.91 -50.42 2.97
C ASP A 48 11.38 -50.10 2.65
N GLN A 49 11.99 -50.84 1.72
CA GLN A 49 13.37 -50.61 1.27
C GLN A 49 13.49 -49.29 0.48
N ALA A 50 12.46 -48.92 -0.28
CA ALA A 50 12.41 -47.64 -0.99
C ALA A 50 12.36 -46.45 -0.02
N GLU A 51 11.63 -46.58 1.09
CA GLU A 51 11.53 -45.53 2.11
C GLU A 51 12.84 -45.39 2.91
N GLU A 52 13.47 -46.50 3.29
CA GLU A 52 14.81 -46.48 3.93
C GLU A 52 15.87 -45.86 3.02
N LYS A 53 15.89 -46.24 1.73
CA LYS A 53 16.80 -45.63 0.73
C LYS A 53 16.54 -44.15 0.53
N ALA A 54 15.27 -43.73 0.54
CA ALA A 54 14.92 -42.32 0.42
C ALA A 54 15.46 -41.49 1.60
N VAL A 55 15.31 -41.98 2.84
CA VAL A 55 15.86 -41.31 4.04
C VAL A 55 17.39 -41.30 4.01
N THR A 56 18.02 -42.42 3.67
CA THR A 56 19.48 -42.54 3.62
C THR A 56 20.10 -41.59 2.59
N GLN A 57 19.45 -41.41 1.45
CA GLN A 57 19.90 -40.50 0.38
C GLN A 57 19.84 -39.02 0.77
N MET A 58 18.98 -38.65 1.73
CA MET A 58 18.92 -37.27 2.23
C MET A 58 20.18 -36.90 3.03
N GLY A 59 20.81 -37.87 3.70
CA GLY A 59 21.99 -37.67 4.52
C GLY A 59 21.68 -37.32 5.98
N ASN A 60 22.57 -36.56 6.63
CA ASN A 60 22.47 -36.30 8.07
C ASN A 60 21.37 -35.28 8.41
N PRO A 61 20.36 -35.64 9.22
CA PRO A 61 19.23 -34.75 9.55
C PRO A 61 19.65 -33.48 10.31
N ILE A 62 20.68 -33.54 11.14
CA ILE A 62 21.14 -32.39 11.94
C ILE A 62 21.76 -31.33 11.03
N SER A 63 22.67 -31.73 10.13
CA SER A 63 23.34 -30.78 9.22
C SER A 63 22.35 -30.16 8.23
N ILE A 64 21.41 -30.97 7.71
CA ILE A 64 20.31 -30.51 6.86
C ILE A 64 19.45 -29.49 7.61
N GLY A 65 19.01 -29.83 8.83
CA GLY A 65 18.18 -28.94 9.65
C GLY A 65 18.86 -27.61 9.98
N GLN A 66 20.15 -27.61 10.29
CA GLN A 66 20.93 -26.39 10.53
C GLN A 66 21.05 -25.53 9.27
N ASN A 67 21.33 -26.15 8.11
CA ASN A 67 21.42 -25.45 6.83
C ASN A 67 20.08 -24.84 6.42
N LEU A 68 18.98 -25.59 6.53
CA LEU A 68 17.63 -25.12 6.21
C LEU A 68 17.17 -24.03 7.19
N ASN A 69 17.50 -24.12 8.47
CA ASN A 69 17.25 -23.05 9.43
C ASN A 69 18.00 -21.76 9.06
N ARG A 70 19.26 -21.86 8.60
CA ARG A 70 20.06 -20.70 8.16
C ARG A 70 19.47 -20.04 6.90
N ILE A 71 18.98 -20.83 5.96
CA ILE A 71 18.43 -20.36 4.68
C ILE A 71 17.05 -19.72 4.88
N HIS A 72 16.13 -20.41 5.57
CA HIS A 72 14.73 -20.01 5.71
C HIS A 72 14.41 -19.19 6.97
N ARG A 73 15.43 -18.71 7.71
CA ARG A 73 15.18 -17.84 8.87
C ARG A 73 14.49 -16.54 8.43
N PRO A 74 13.43 -16.10 9.13
CA PRO A 74 12.81 -14.80 8.88
C PRO A 74 13.84 -13.68 9.04
N LYS A 75 13.93 -12.78 8.06
CA LYS A 75 14.86 -11.63 8.07
C LYS A 75 14.11 -10.33 8.25
N VAL A 76 14.62 -9.43 9.09
CA VAL A 76 14.06 -8.09 9.23
C VAL A 76 14.72 -7.16 8.23
N ASP A 77 13.92 -6.35 7.52
CA ASP A 77 14.45 -5.29 6.67
C ASP A 77 14.75 -4.02 7.47
N TRP A 78 15.93 -3.97 8.06
CA TRP A 78 16.38 -2.82 8.86
C TRP A 78 16.38 -1.51 8.09
N MET A 79 16.71 -1.54 6.79
CA MET A 79 16.72 -0.31 5.98
C MET A 79 15.31 0.26 5.82
N THR A 80 14.32 -0.59 5.53
CA THR A 80 12.91 -0.15 5.43
C THR A 80 12.39 0.33 6.78
N LEU A 81 12.78 -0.31 7.89
CA LEU A 81 12.42 0.16 9.23
C LEU A 81 13.04 1.51 9.58
N ILE A 82 14.31 1.73 9.25
CA ILE A 82 14.99 3.02 9.50
C ILE A 82 14.32 4.13 8.68
N LEU A 83 14.05 3.89 7.39
CA LEU A 83 13.36 4.85 6.53
C LEU A 83 11.94 5.15 7.05
N PHE A 84 11.21 4.13 7.51
CA PHE A 84 9.88 4.29 8.10
C PHE A 84 9.93 5.07 9.42
N ALA A 85 10.86 4.76 10.32
CA ALA A 85 11.05 5.48 11.57
C ALA A 85 11.43 6.95 11.32
N ALA A 86 12.32 7.21 10.37
CA ALA A 86 12.67 8.56 9.94
C ALA A 86 11.44 9.30 9.39
N ALA A 87 10.64 8.67 8.52
CA ALA A 87 9.44 9.29 7.97
C ALA A 87 8.36 9.58 9.04
N LEU A 88 8.18 8.69 10.01
CA LEU A 88 7.31 8.93 11.17
C LEU A 88 7.82 10.09 12.02
N PHE A 89 9.14 10.17 12.24
CA PHE A 89 9.75 11.26 13.01
C PHE A 89 9.59 12.62 12.30
N LEU A 90 9.77 12.65 10.98
CA LEU A 90 9.47 13.84 10.15
C LEU A 90 7.99 14.24 10.26
N GLY A 91 7.09 13.33 10.65
CA GLY A 91 5.70 13.62 10.97
C GLY A 91 5.50 14.63 12.09
N PHE A 92 6.49 14.88 12.95
CA PHE A 92 6.45 15.92 13.99
C PHE A 92 6.82 17.31 13.50
N LEU A 93 7.42 17.44 12.31
CA LEU A 93 7.84 18.71 11.75
C LEU A 93 6.70 19.77 11.66
N PRO A 94 5.43 19.42 11.39
CA PRO A 94 4.35 20.41 11.38
C PRO A 94 4.12 21.13 12.71
N LEU A 95 4.64 20.61 13.83
CA LEU A 95 4.58 21.27 15.13
C LEU A 95 5.48 22.50 15.22
N LEU A 96 6.53 22.59 14.37
CA LEU A 96 7.57 23.62 14.50
C LEU A 96 7.11 25.02 14.08
N PHE A 97 6.17 25.13 13.14
CA PHE A 97 5.71 26.42 12.60
C PHE A 97 4.34 26.84 13.12
N GLN A 98 3.73 26.09 14.05
CA GLN A 98 2.37 26.38 14.54
C GLN A 98 2.35 27.30 15.77
N GLY A 99 3.52 27.71 16.30
CA GLY A 99 3.66 28.65 17.42
C GLY A 99 3.00 28.18 18.74
N ASN A 100 3.06 29.01 19.78
CA ASN A 100 2.44 28.76 21.10
C ASN A 100 0.90 28.62 21.09
N ILE A 101 0.27 28.58 19.91
CA ILE A 101 -1.15 28.27 19.67
C ILE A 101 -1.35 26.74 19.53
N ALA A 102 -0.34 25.95 19.88
CA ALA A 102 -0.50 24.52 20.08
C ALA A 102 -1.49 24.28 21.22
N ASN A 103 -2.77 24.06 20.87
CA ASN A 103 -3.67 23.29 21.72
C ASN A 103 -2.92 22.01 22.11
N HIS A 104 -2.64 21.81 23.41
CA HIS A 104 -1.96 20.62 23.94
C HIS A 104 -2.51 19.31 23.35
N HIS A 105 -3.79 19.31 23.00
CA HIS A 105 -4.49 18.24 22.30
C HIS A 105 -3.85 17.84 20.95
N PHE A 106 -3.40 18.78 20.12
CA PHE A 106 -2.85 18.49 18.78
C PHE A 106 -1.55 17.67 18.84
N SER A 107 -0.60 18.11 19.67
CA SER A 107 0.69 17.41 19.86
C SER A 107 0.46 16.03 20.46
N THR A 108 -0.41 15.94 21.48
CA THR A 108 -0.77 14.67 22.13
C THR A 108 -1.37 13.67 21.13
N TYR A 109 -2.31 14.12 20.29
CA TYR A 109 -2.90 13.24 19.27
C TYR A 109 -1.88 12.79 18.22
N LYS A 110 -0.95 13.65 17.78
CA LYS A 110 0.07 13.25 16.80
C LYS A 110 0.99 12.15 17.34
N VAL A 111 1.41 12.23 18.61
CA VAL A 111 2.18 11.16 19.26
C VAL A 111 1.40 9.84 19.24
N VAL A 112 0.11 9.87 19.63
CA VAL A 112 -0.75 8.68 19.61
C VAL A 112 -0.85 8.10 18.19
N PHE A 113 -1.04 8.93 17.16
CA PHE A 113 -1.16 8.47 15.78
C PHE A 113 0.11 7.78 15.28
N ILE A 114 1.28 8.31 15.63
CA ILE A 114 2.58 7.72 15.27
C ILE A 114 2.79 6.38 15.98
N ILE A 115 2.44 6.29 17.27
CA ILE A 115 2.51 5.03 18.03
C ILE A 115 1.57 3.98 17.40
N MET A 116 0.32 4.35 17.11
CA MET A 116 -0.63 3.46 16.46
C MET A 116 -0.14 3.00 15.08
N GLY A 117 0.44 3.91 14.28
CA GLY A 117 1.06 3.57 12.99
C GLY A 117 2.24 2.60 13.15
N GLY A 118 3.16 2.88 14.08
CA GLY A 118 4.27 2.00 14.39
C GLY A 118 3.82 0.60 14.81
N MET A 119 2.85 0.51 15.72
CA MET A 119 2.25 -0.75 16.15
C MET A 119 1.59 -1.50 14.99
N LEU A 120 0.83 -0.81 14.15
CA LEU A 120 0.17 -1.42 12.99
C LEU A 120 1.19 -2.00 12.00
N ALA A 121 2.25 -1.26 11.67
CA ALA A 121 3.30 -1.74 10.78
C ALA A 121 4.01 -2.98 11.35
N LEU A 122 4.28 -2.99 12.67
CA LEU A 122 4.87 -4.14 13.35
C LEU A 122 3.93 -5.35 13.33
N ILE A 123 2.66 -5.19 13.70
CA ILE A 123 1.66 -6.26 13.65
C ILE A 123 1.59 -6.85 12.22
N MET A 124 1.51 -5.99 11.21
CA MET A 124 1.47 -6.42 9.82
C MET A 124 2.72 -7.16 9.38
N MET A 125 3.92 -6.78 9.85
CA MET A 125 5.17 -7.51 9.59
C MET A 125 5.11 -8.98 10.09
N PHE A 126 4.40 -9.25 11.19
CA PHE A 126 4.23 -10.61 11.72
C PHE A 126 3.12 -11.39 11.04
N ILE A 127 2.12 -10.74 10.44
CA ILE A 127 1.05 -11.42 9.69
C ILE A 127 1.61 -12.02 8.39
N ASP A 128 1.30 -13.29 8.10
CA ASP A 128 1.66 -13.91 6.82
C ASP A 128 0.77 -13.40 5.69
N TYR A 129 1.32 -12.49 4.88
CA TYR A 129 0.61 -11.87 3.77
C TYR A 129 0.09 -12.91 2.76
N ARG A 130 0.74 -14.07 2.61
CA ARG A 130 0.31 -15.13 1.67
C ARG A 130 -1.07 -15.69 2.04
N LYS A 131 -1.45 -15.69 3.32
CA LYS A 131 -2.78 -16.11 3.78
C LYS A 131 -3.88 -15.12 3.38
N LEU A 132 -3.52 -13.90 3.00
CA LEU A 132 -4.46 -12.86 2.56
C LEU A 132 -4.86 -13.05 1.09
N ALA A 133 -4.05 -13.76 0.30
CA ALA A 133 -4.28 -14.01 -1.13
C ALA A 133 -5.67 -14.60 -1.43
N ASN A 134 -6.08 -15.61 -0.64
CA ASN A 134 -7.33 -16.33 -0.86
C ASN A 134 -8.56 -15.61 -0.27
N LYS A 135 -8.37 -14.45 0.39
CA LYS A 135 -9.43 -13.71 1.08
C LYS A 135 -9.92 -12.49 0.30
N GLY A 136 -9.67 -12.42 -1.00
CA GLY A 136 -10.03 -11.27 -1.84
C GLY A 136 -11.51 -10.84 -1.72
N TRP A 137 -12.43 -11.81 -1.69
CA TRP A 137 -13.87 -11.55 -1.51
C TRP A 137 -14.20 -10.95 -0.14
N LEU A 138 -13.57 -11.43 0.93
CA LEU A 138 -13.74 -10.88 2.28
C LEU A 138 -13.33 -9.41 2.31
N PHE A 139 -12.15 -9.08 1.77
CA PHE A 139 -11.68 -7.70 1.75
C PHE A 139 -12.54 -6.81 0.86
N TYR A 140 -12.99 -7.30 -0.29
CA TYR A 140 -13.89 -6.53 -1.15
C TYR A 140 -15.20 -6.19 -0.44
N LEU A 141 -15.79 -7.18 0.24
CA LEU A 141 -17.03 -7.01 1.01
C LEU A 141 -16.83 -6.03 2.17
N LEU A 142 -15.75 -6.16 2.95
CA LEU A 142 -15.42 -5.23 4.04
C LEU A 142 -15.23 -3.79 3.53
N GLY A 143 -14.49 -3.61 2.42
CA GLY A 143 -14.28 -2.31 1.81
C GLY A 143 -15.58 -1.67 1.33
N THR A 144 -16.44 -2.47 0.68
CA THR A 144 -17.75 -2.01 0.18
C THR A 144 -18.71 -1.68 1.32
N LEU A 145 -18.78 -2.51 2.37
CA LEU A 145 -19.62 -2.24 3.53
C LEU A 145 -19.17 -1.00 4.29
N LEU A 146 -17.87 -0.82 4.47
CA LEU A 146 -17.32 0.39 5.08
C LEU A 146 -17.65 1.62 4.23
N LEU A 147 -17.47 1.55 2.92
CA LEU A 147 -17.78 2.66 2.02
C LEU A 147 -19.29 3.00 2.05
N LEU A 148 -20.17 1.99 2.05
CA LEU A 148 -21.62 2.17 2.18
C LEU A 148 -22.02 2.74 3.54
N PHE A 149 -21.36 2.32 4.62
CA PHE A 149 -21.57 2.90 5.94
C PHE A 149 -21.24 4.40 5.92
N LEU A 150 -20.11 4.78 5.32
CA LEU A 150 -19.66 6.16 5.24
C LEU A 150 -20.54 7.03 4.34
N THR A 151 -21.06 6.51 3.23
CA THR A 151 -22.00 7.27 2.38
C THR A 151 -23.33 7.55 3.07
N LYS A 152 -23.80 6.66 3.96
CA LYS A 152 -25.10 6.82 4.64
C LYS A 152 -25.05 7.51 6.00
N ASN A 153 -23.94 7.42 6.73
CA ASN A 153 -23.87 7.82 8.14
C ASN A 153 -22.91 8.97 8.40
N PHE A 154 -22.49 9.75 7.40
CA PHE A 154 -21.62 10.91 7.63
C PHE A 154 -22.30 11.93 8.56
N ASN A 155 -21.52 12.58 9.42
CA ASN A 155 -22.02 13.58 10.37
C ASN A 155 -21.34 14.94 10.20
N THR A 156 -20.35 15.06 9.34
CA THR A 156 -19.64 16.30 9.09
C THR A 156 -19.23 16.39 7.63
N PHE A 157 -19.43 17.57 7.03
CA PHE A 157 -18.86 17.90 5.73
C PHE A 157 -17.67 18.83 5.96
N THR A 158 -16.46 18.36 5.65
CA THR A 158 -15.26 19.20 5.73
C THR A 158 -14.42 19.02 4.49
N GLU A 159 -13.90 20.13 3.96
CA GLU A 159 -12.94 20.12 2.84
C GLU A 159 -13.53 19.48 1.56
N GLY A 160 -14.84 19.61 1.35
CA GLY A 160 -15.50 19.04 0.17
C GLY A 160 -15.70 17.53 0.22
N GLN A 161 -15.53 16.89 1.38
CA GLN A 161 -15.75 15.46 1.58
C GLN A 161 -16.67 15.20 2.77
N PHE A 162 -17.49 14.16 2.63
CA PHE A 162 -18.25 13.60 3.74
C PHE A 162 -17.30 12.86 4.68
N VAL A 163 -17.39 13.14 5.98
CA VAL A 163 -16.55 12.53 7.01
C VAL A 163 -17.43 12.06 8.15
N PHE A 164 -17.09 10.89 8.70
CA PHE A 164 -17.66 10.43 9.95
C PHE A 164 -16.69 10.70 11.09
N LYS A 165 -17.03 11.67 11.95
CA LYS A 165 -16.19 12.08 13.09
C LYS A 165 -16.71 11.49 14.38
N VAL A 166 -15.83 10.82 15.14
CA VAL A 166 -16.09 10.33 16.50
C VAL A 166 -14.96 10.82 17.40
N GLY A 167 -15.20 11.92 18.12
CA GLY A 167 -14.16 12.61 18.87
C GLY A 167 -13.00 13.06 17.97
N PRO A 168 -11.73 12.73 18.29
CA PRO A 168 -10.57 13.09 17.46
C PRO A 168 -10.43 12.23 16.21
N LEU A 169 -11.20 11.14 16.09
CA LEU A 169 -11.13 10.21 14.97
C LEU A 169 -11.95 10.75 13.80
N LYS A 170 -11.28 10.98 12.67
CA LYS A 170 -11.91 11.27 11.38
C LYS A 170 -11.86 10.00 10.54
N ILE A 171 -13.01 9.38 10.28
CA ILE A 171 -13.12 8.24 9.37
C ILE A 171 -13.50 8.77 8.00
N GLU A 172 -12.58 8.56 7.06
CA GLU A 172 -12.62 9.10 5.70
C GLU A 172 -12.46 7.95 4.70
N GLY A 173 -12.70 8.24 3.43
CA GLY A 173 -12.73 7.24 2.35
C GLY A 173 -11.41 6.51 2.20
N LEU A 174 -10.30 7.17 2.55
CA LEU A 174 -8.95 6.63 2.55
C LEU A 174 -8.82 5.33 3.40
N MET A 175 -9.66 5.14 4.42
CA MET A 175 -9.70 3.91 5.23
C MET A 175 -10.19 2.68 4.45
N THR A 176 -10.88 2.88 3.33
CA THR A 176 -11.37 1.79 2.47
C THR A 176 -10.28 1.25 1.53
N ILE A 177 -9.27 2.06 1.20
CA ILE A 177 -8.22 1.73 0.23
C ILE A 177 -7.45 0.44 0.57
N PRO A 178 -7.02 0.17 1.83
CA PRO A 178 -6.37 -1.09 2.19
C PRO A 178 -7.19 -2.34 1.83
N PHE A 179 -8.51 -2.27 2.00
CA PHE A 179 -9.40 -3.39 1.72
C PHE A 179 -9.50 -3.65 0.20
N PHE A 180 -9.73 -2.60 -0.58
CA PHE A 180 -9.76 -2.72 -2.05
C PHE A 180 -8.40 -3.14 -2.63
N PHE A 181 -7.30 -2.63 -2.06
CA PHE A 181 -5.94 -3.04 -2.40
C PHE A 181 -5.75 -4.56 -2.22
N LEU A 182 -6.07 -5.10 -1.04
CA LEU A 182 -5.94 -6.54 -0.77
C LEU A 182 -6.91 -7.37 -1.62
N ALA A 183 -8.13 -6.87 -1.84
CA ALA A 183 -9.13 -7.52 -2.68
C ALA A 183 -8.64 -7.69 -4.12
N TRP A 184 -8.21 -6.59 -4.75
CA TRP A 184 -7.72 -6.61 -6.12
C TRP A 184 -6.44 -7.40 -6.28
N ALA A 185 -5.52 -7.37 -5.30
CA ALA A 185 -4.34 -8.23 -5.32
C ALA A 185 -4.73 -9.72 -5.35
N GLY A 186 -5.69 -10.13 -4.52
CA GLY A 186 -6.17 -11.52 -4.47
C GLY A 186 -6.91 -11.94 -5.75
N PHE A 187 -7.76 -11.06 -6.30
CA PHE A 187 -8.48 -11.34 -7.54
C PHE A 187 -7.55 -11.45 -8.75
N PHE A 188 -6.58 -10.53 -8.89
CA PHE A 188 -5.67 -10.49 -10.05
C PHE A 188 -4.52 -11.51 -10.00
N GLN A 189 -4.29 -12.16 -8.86
CA GLN A 189 -3.39 -13.32 -8.79
C GLN A 189 -3.98 -14.53 -9.53
N SER A 190 -5.31 -14.69 -9.54
CA SER A 190 -5.96 -15.86 -10.13
C SER A 190 -6.12 -15.71 -11.64
N ASN A 191 -5.47 -16.59 -12.41
CA ASN A 191 -5.67 -16.66 -13.88
C ASN A 191 -7.12 -17.00 -14.28
N ARG A 192 -7.95 -17.49 -13.34
CA ARG A 192 -9.36 -17.82 -13.58
C ARG A 192 -10.30 -16.64 -13.32
N PHE A 193 -9.79 -15.49 -12.88
CA PHE A 193 -10.63 -14.33 -12.60
C PHE A 193 -11.24 -13.80 -13.91
N LYS A 194 -12.58 -13.78 -13.97
CA LYS A 194 -13.32 -13.42 -15.18
C LYS A 194 -13.45 -11.90 -15.29
N MET A 195 -13.14 -11.34 -16.46
CA MET A 195 -13.15 -9.88 -16.69
C MET A 195 -14.54 -9.23 -16.51
N TRP A 196 -15.64 -9.94 -16.73
CA TRP A 196 -16.96 -9.39 -16.45
C TRP A 196 -17.19 -9.18 -14.94
N LYS A 197 -16.62 -10.04 -14.08
CA LYS A 197 -16.62 -9.84 -12.62
C LYS A 197 -15.78 -8.62 -12.25
N PHE A 198 -14.63 -8.42 -12.91
CA PHE A 198 -13.85 -7.19 -12.76
C PHE A 198 -14.72 -5.96 -13.05
N LEU A 199 -15.35 -5.90 -14.22
CA LEU A 199 -16.18 -4.76 -14.63
C LEU A 199 -17.31 -4.50 -13.64
N LEU A 200 -18.06 -5.53 -13.25
CA LEU A 200 -19.18 -5.39 -12.32
C LEU A 200 -18.74 -4.85 -10.96
N LEU A 201 -17.68 -5.43 -10.37
CA LEU A 201 -17.17 -5.00 -9.07
C LEU A 201 -16.52 -3.61 -9.15
N PHE A 202 -15.79 -3.34 -10.23
CA PHE A 202 -15.18 -2.03 -10.46
C PHE A 202 -16.25 -0.93 -10.54
N VAL A 203 -17.30 -1.12 -11.35
CA VAL A 203 -18.41 -0.16 -11.50
C VAL A 203 -19.18 0.03 -10.19
N LEU A 204 -19.42 -1.05 -9.45
CA LEU A 204 -20.07 -0.96 -8.14
C LEU A 204 -19.26 -0.09 -7.16
N SER A 205 -17.94 -0.32 -7.07
CA SER A 205 -17.06 0.48 -6.21
C SER A 205 -16.96 1.92 -6.72
N LEU A 206 -16.89 2.11 -8.04
CA LEU A 206 -16.80 3.41 -8.70
C LEU A 206 -18.00 4.30 -8.32
N TYR A 207 -19.21 3.74 -8.37
CA TYR A 207 -20.45 4.44 -8.01
C TYR A 207 -20.40 5.00 -6.59
N PHE A 208 -20.05 4.17 -5.60
CA PHE A 208 -19.97 4.62 -4.21
C PHE A 208 -18.85 5.63 -3.97
N PHE A 209 -17.70 5.48 -4.65
CA PHE A 209 -16.61 6.44 -4.52
C PHE A 209 -16.92 7.81 -5.14
N LEU A 210 -17.66 7.84 -6.26
CA LEU A 210 -18.13 9.07 -6.91
C LEU A 210 -19.02 9.89 -5.98
N GLU A 211 -19.89 9.23 -5.22
CA GLU A 211 -20.76 9.87 -4.24
C GLU A 211 -19.99 10.39 -3.01
N PHE A 212 -18.93 9.68 -2.61
CA PHE A 212 -18.25 9.92 -1.34
C PHE A 212 -17.05 10.88 -1.40
N SER A 213 -16.05 10.61 -2.26
CA SER A 213 -14.77 11.34 -2.28
C SER A 213 -14.04 11.17 -3.61
N LEU A 214 -13.95 12.27 -4.37
CA LEU A 214 -13.22 12.31 -5.65
C LEU A 214 -11.72 11.99 -5.49
N THR A 215 -11.11 12.40 -4.39
CA THR A 215 -9.69 12.11 -4.13
C THR A 215 -9.47 10.62 -3.87
N THR A 216 -10.32 10.01 -3.05
CA THR A 216 -10.24 8.57 -2.77
C THR A 216 -10.55 7.75 -4.02
N LEU A 217 -11.53 8.19 -4.81
CA LEU A 217 -11.84 7.62 -6.12
C LEU A 217 -10.61 7.60 -7.03
N PHE A 218 -9.89 8.72 -7.13
CA PHE A 218 -8.70 8.84 -7.96
C PHE A 218 -7.61 7.84 -7.55
N ILE A 219 -7.35 7.73 -6.25
CA ILE A 219 -6.40 6.73 -5.71
C ILE A 219 -6.87 5.31 -6.06
N TYR A 220 -8.15 5.00 -5.82
CA TYR A 220 -8.73 3.68 -6.10
C TYR A 220 -8.61 3.29 -7.59
N VAL A 221 -8.93 4.21 -8.50
CA VAL A 221 -8.89 3.98 -9.95
C VAL A 221 -7.48 3.71 -10.42
N ILE A 222 -6.53 4.60 -10.11
CA ILE A 222 -5.14 4.43 -10.55
C ILE A 222 -4.52 3.18 -9.93
N MET A 223 -4.77 2.92 -8.64
CA MET A 223 -4.32 1.71 -7.96
C MET A 223 -4.81 0.46 -8.70
N THR A 224 -6.12 0.38 -8.97
CA THR A 224 -6.74 -0.80 -9.59
C THR A 224 -6.22 -1.02 -11.01
N PHE A 225 -6.12 0.04 -11.82
CA PHE A 225 -5.63 -0.04 -13.19
C PHE A 225 -4.14 -0.35 -13.29
N THR A 226 -3.33 0.19 -12.38
CA THR A 226 -1.93 -0.17 -12.26
C THR A 226 -1.83 -1.67 -11.90
N MET A 227 -2.53 -2.13 -10.87
CA MET A 227 -2.46 -3.53 -10.48
C MET A 227 -2.92 -4.49 -11.58
N ILE A 228 -4.01 -4.20 -12.29
CA ILE A 228 -4.47 -5.07 -13.39
C ILE A 228 -3.47 -5.07 -14.55
N TRP A 229 -2.85 -3.93 -14.86
CA TRP A 229 -1.83 -3.83 -15.90
C TRP A 229 -0.60 -4.68 -15.60
N TRP A 230 -0.18 -4.77 -14.33
CA TRP A 230 0.93 -5.62 -13.89
C TRP A 230 0.55 -7.08 -13.58
N SER A 231 -0.74 -7.43 -13.68
CA SER A 231 -1.20 -8.81 -13.49
C SER A 231 -0.80 -9.74 -14.64
N LYS A 232 -0.89 -11.05 -14.39
CA LYS A 232 -0.67 -12.11 -15.40
C LYS A 232 -1.87 -12.35 -16.32
N LEU A 233 -2.95 -11.57 -16.16
CA LEU A 233 -4.14 -11.68 -17.01
C LEU A 233 -3.80 -11.30 -18.47
N ASN A 234 -4.63 -11.78 -19.41
CA ASN A 234 -4.42 -11.56 -20.83
C ASN A 234 -4.43 -10.06 -21.18
N LYS A 235 -3.30 -9.55 -21.68
CA LYS A 235 -3.08 -8.12 -21.98
C LYS A 235 -4.09 -7.55 -22.98
N LYS A 236 -4.53 -8.34 -23.97
CA LYS A 236 -5.58 -7.92 -24.92
C LYS A 236 -6.90 -7.64 -24.20
N LYS A 237 -7.30 -8.54 -23.29
CA LYS A 237 -8.52 -8.38 -22.49
C LYS A 237 -8.42 -7.19 -21.53
N ILE A 238 -7.25 -6.97 -20.94
CA ILE A 238 -7.01 -5.79 -20.10
C ILE A 238 -7.15 -4.51 -20.91
N ALA A 239 -6.50 -4.41 -22.08
CA ALA A 239 -6.58 -3.23 -22.93
C ALA A 239 -8.01 -2.91 -23.38
N ILE A 240 -8.80 -3.93 -23.77
CA ILE A 240 -10.21 -3.76 -24.12
C ILE A 240 -11.01 -3.20 -22.93
N VAL A 241 -10.78 -3.73 -21.73
CA VAL A 241 -11.49 -3.32 -20.53
C VAL A 241 -11.09 -1.92 -20.06
N LEU A 242 -9.79 -1.59 -20.11
CA LEU A 242 -9.33 -0.23 -19.80
C LEU A 242 -9.89 0.77 -20.82
N GLY A 243 -9.87 0.42 -22.11
CA GLY A 243 -10.44 1.23 -23.18
C GLY A 243 -11.96 1.43 -23.02
N SER A 244 -12.70 0.38 -22.66
CA SER A 244 -14.15 0.49 -22.46
C SER A 244 -14.52 1.32 -21.23
N VAL A 245 -13.79 1.19 -20.13
CA VAL A 245 -14.01 2.04 -18.94
C VAL A 245 -13.64 3.49 -19.25
N PHE A 246 -12.52 3.73 -19.94
CA PHE A 246 -12.14 5.08 -20.35
C PHE A 246 -13.19 5.72 -21.27
N ALA A 247 -13.68 4.98 -22.27
CA ALA A 247 -14.75 5.44 -23.15
C ALA A 247 -16.03 5.76 -22.36
N LEU A 248 -16.43 4.88 -21.43
CA LEU A 248 -17.61 5.10 -20.58
C LEU A 248 -17.47 6.36 -19.72
N VAL A 249 -16.32 6.55 -19.07
CA VAL A 249 -16.03 7.74 -18.24
C VAL A 249 -15.98 9.00 -19.10
N ALA A 250 -15.39 8.94 -20.29
CA ALA A 250 -15.33 10.08 -21.21
C ALA A 250 -16.73 10.48 -21.69
N THR A 251 -17.57 9.52 -22.08
CA THR A 251 -18.96 9.77 -22.46
C THR A 251 -19.77 10.35 -21.30
N TRP A 252 -19.61 9.79 -20.09
CA TRP A 252 -20.22 10.34 -18.88
C TRP A 252 -19.72 11.75 -18.55
N GLY A 253 -18.44 12.03 -18.78
CA GLY A 253 -17.86 13.36 -18.58
C GLY A 253 -18.42 14.40 -19.56
N VAL A 254 -18.63 14.03 -20.83
CA VAL A 254 -19.26 14.91 -21.83
C VAL A 254 -20.72 15.20 -21.47
N ILE A 255 -21.50 14.17 -21.13
CA ILE A 255 -22.90 14.33 -20.72
C ILE A 255 -22.97 15.13 -19.41
N GLY A 256 -22.12 14.81 -18.46
CA GLY A 256 -22.00 15.52 -17.18
C GLY A 256 -21.65 16.99 -17.37
N TRP A 257 -20.76 17.33 -18.31
CA TRP A 257 -20.44 18.74 -18.61
C TRP A 257 -21.67 19.51 -19.10
N MET A 258 -22.60 18.86 -19.80
CA MET A 258 -23.85 19.51 -20.23
C MET A 258 -24.80 19.78 -19.06
N THR A 259 -24.83 18.90 -18.05
CA THR A 259 -25.80 18.93 -16.93
C THR A 259 -25.27 19.50 -15.62
N VAL A 260 -23.95 19.63 -15.48
CA VAL A 260 -23.28 20.08 -14.27
C VAL A 260 -23.61 21.55 -13.94
N ALA A 261 -23.84 21.82 -12.66
CA ALA A 261 -24.12 23.16 -12.14
C ALA A 261 -22.99 24.16 -12.46
N TYR A 262 -23.36 25.42 -12.68
CA TYR A 262 -22.43 26.49 -13.08
C TYR A 262 -21.23 26.63 -12.13
N TYR A 263 -21.42 26.49 -10.81
CA TYR A 263 -20.34 26.60 -9.83
C TYR A 263 -19.27 25.50 -9.99
N GLN A 264 -19.66 24.27 -10.34
CA GLN A 264 -18.72 23.17 -10.55
C GLN A 264 -17.90 23.38 -11.83
N LYS A 265 -18.53 23.94 -12.88
CA LYS A 265 -17.82 24.37 -14.10
C LYS A 265 -16.81 25.47 -13.77
N LYS A 266 -17.22 26.48 -12.98
CA LYS A 266 -16.36 27.58 -12.54
C LYS A 266 -15.15 27.05 -11.74
N ARG A 267 -15.35 26.06 -10.86
CA ARG A 267 -14.26 25.42 -10.11
C ARG A 267 -13.28 24.65 -11.02
N LEU A 268 -13.77 23.90 -12.01
CA LEU A 268 -12.90 23.21 -12.97
C LEU A 268 -12.13 24.20 -13.87
N LEU A 269 -12.79 25.26 -14.34
CA LEU A 269 -12.19 26.31 -15.15
C LEU A 269 -11.21 27.17 -14.34
N SER A 270 -11.45 27.38 -13.05
CA SER A 270 -10.52 28.09 -12.15
C SER A 270 -9.19 27.34 -11.96
N PHE A 271 -9.17 26.01 -12.13
CA PHE A 271 -7.92 25.26 -12.16
C PHE A 271 -7.13 25.52 -13.46
N ILE A 272 -7.83 25.63 -14.60
CA ILE A 272 -7.21 25.84 -15.92
C ILE A 272 -6.74 27.30 -16.09
N ASN A 273 -7.53 28.26 -15.61
CA ASN A 273 -7.19 29.68 -15.64
C ASN A 273 -7.39 30.31 -14.25
N PRO A 274 -6.39 30.16 -13.36
CA PRO A 274 -6.50 30.61 -11.98
C PRO A 274 -6.46 32.12 -11.77
N TYR A 275 -6.10 32.90 -12.81
CA TYR A 275 -5.95 34.36 -12.71
C TYR A 275 -7.20 35.15 -13.14
N ASN A 276 -8.28 34.48 -13.56
CA ASN A 276 -9.48 35.16 -14.10
C ASN A 276 -10.78 34.91 -13.31
N SER A 277 -10.74 34.19 -12.18
CA SER A 277 -11.95 33.81 -11.44
C SER A 277 -12.08 34.54 -10.10
N GLU A 278 -13.12 35.35 -9.94
CA GLU A 278 -13.48 36.10 -8.70
C GLU A 278 -13.54 35.26 -7.40
N GLU A 279 -13.63 33.92 -7.49
CA GLU A 279 -13.34 32.98 -6.38
C GLU A 279 -11.81 32.83 -6.21
N TYR A 280 -11.18 33.95 -5.86
CA TYR A 280 -9.74 34.22 -5.97
C TYR A 280 -8.88 33.66 -4.82
N PHE A 281 -9.41 32.83 -3.91
CA PHE A 281 -8.85 32.77 -2.55
C PHE A 281 -7.82 31.67 -2.24
N ASP A 282 -7.76 30.54 -2.98
CA ASP A 282 -6.84 29.44 -2.62
C ASP A 282 -5.68 29.20 -3.60
N LEU A 283 -5.91 29.05 -4.92
CA LEU A 283 -4.83 28.59 -5.82
C LEU A 283 -3.74 29.65 -6.07
N SER A 284 -4.15 30.89 -6.37
CA SER A 284 -3.25 32.01 -6.61
C SER A 284 -2.44 32.37 -5.35
N LYS A 285 -3.09 32.32 -4.17
CA LYS A 285 -2.44 32.51 -2.87
C LYS A 285 -1.42 31.42 -2.58
N VAL A 286 -1.76 30.14 -2.83
CA VAL A 286 -0.82 29.02 -2.69
C VAL A 286 0.38 29.20 -3.61
N HIS A 287 0.15 29.54 -4.89
CA HIS A 287 1.24 29.75 -5.83
C HIS A 287 2.12 30.96 -5.47
N HIS A 288 1.50 32.06 -5.05
CA HIS A 288 2.21 33.25 -4.59
C HIS A 288 3.09 32.92 -3.38
N LEU A 289 2.54 32.28 -2.35
CA LEU A 289 3.30 31.85 -1.17
C LEU A 289 4.45 30.88 -1.54
N PHE A 290 4.20 29.95 -2.45
CA PHE A 290 5.20 29.00 -2.90
C PHE A 290 6.38 29.69 -3.62
N MET A 291 6.09 30.63 -4.51
CA MET A 291 7.12 31.40 -5.23
C MET A 291 7.85 32.39 -4.31
N ASP A 292 7.13 33.00 -3.38
CA ASP A 292 7.64 34.01 -2.46
C ASP A 292 8.52 33.43 -1.33
N ALA A 293 8.55 32.11 -1.16
CA ALA A 293 9.30 31.42 -0.12
C ALA A 293 10.83 31.67 -0.15
N GLY A 294 11.44 31.79 -1.34
CA GLY A 294 12.91 31.84 -1.49
C GLY A 294 13.65 30.58 -1.01
N TRP A 295 14.97 30.50 -1.25
CA TRP A 295 15.75 29.27 -0.99
C TRP A 295 15.78 28.83 0.48
N PHE A 296 15.71 29.78 1.41
CA PHE A 296 15.85 29.57 2.86
C PHE A 296 14.60 29.91 3.67
N GLY A 297 13.49 30.23 3.00
CA GLY A 297 12.22 30.50 3.64
C GLY A 297 12.09 31.92 4.17
N LYS A 298 10.92 32.19 4.74
CA LYS A 298 10.56 33.45 5.40
C LYS A 298 10.19 33.18 6.85
N HIS A 299 10.78 33.94 7.77
CA HIS A 299 10.56 33.79 9.22
C HIS A 299 9.47 34.73 9.79
N LEU A 300 8.65 35.37 8.94
CA LEU A 300 7.59 36.27 9.40
C LEU A 300 6.31 35.47 9.75
N LEU A 301 5.93 35.49 11.03
CA LEU A 301 4.89 34.62 11.60
C LEU A 301 3.48 35.25 11.67
N VAL A 302 3.27 36.52 11.29
CA VAL A 302 2.11 37.26 11.84
C VAL A 302 0.97 37.57 10.86
N ASP A 303 1.20 37.81 9.57
CA ASP A 303 0.13 38.39 8.73
C ASP A 303 -0.60 37.40 7.78
N GLN A 304 -0.08 36.19 7.57
CA GLN A 304 -0.68 35.24 6.62
C GLN A 304 -0.70 33.80 7.16
N MET A 305 -1.71 33.49 8.00
CA MET A 305 -1.98 32.09 8.34
C MET A 305 -2.37 31.32 7.07
N ILE A 306 -1.60 30.28 6.75
CA ILE A 306 -1.93 29.29 5.72
C ILE A 306 -3.05 28.42 6.29
N PRO A 307 -4.28 28.45 5.73
CA PRO A 307 -5.32 27.53 6.15
C PRO A 307 -4.83 26.09 5.97
N GLN A 308 -5.16 25.17 6.87
CA GLN A 308 -4.79 23.75 6.74
C GLN A 308 -3.26 23.52 6.56
N ALA A 309 -2.44 24.38 7.17
CA ALA A 309 -0.97 24.33 7.14
C ALA A 309 -0.37 22.99 7.62
N ASN A 310 -1.11 22.20 8.38
CA ASN A 310 -0.66 20.90 8.89
C ASN A 310 -1.26 19.71 8.13
N THR A 311 -2.23 19.90 7.23
CA THR A 311 -2.88 18.84 6.45
C THR A 311 -2.58 18.99 4.96
N ASN A 312 -3.48 19.64 4.22
CA ASN A 312 -3.45 19.72 2.76
C ASN A 312 -2.37 20.69 2.25
N PHE A 313 -1.95 21.66 3.04
CA PHE A 313 -0.92 22.64 2.66
C PHE A 313 0.38 22.50 3.46
N VAL A 314 0.66 21.29 3.96
CA VAL A 314 1.86 21.05 4.79
C VAL A 314 3.16 21.24 4.02
N PHE A 315 3.23 20.79 2.77
CA PHE A 315 4.39 21.00 1.90
C PHE A 315 4.60 22.48 1.55
N LEU A 316 3.51 23.21 1.28
CA LEU A 316 3.57 24.66 1.10
C LEU A 316 4.11 25.36 2.34
N SER A 317 3.62 24.98 3.53
CA SER A 317 4.05 25.57 4.81
C SER A 317 5.53 25.34 5.05
N PHE A 318 6.05 24.13 4.80
CA PHE A 318 7.49 23.88 4.88
C PHE A 318 8.30 24.70 3.89
N THR A 319 7.81 24.79 2.65
CA THR A 319 8.50 25.57 1.63
C THR A 319 8.53 27.04 2.04
N TYR A 320 7.40 27.60 2.49
CA TYR A 320 7.31 29.01 2.89
C TYR A 320 8.20 29.34 4.09
N TYR A 321 8.17 28.53 5.15
CA TYR A 321 8.89 28.83 6.39
C TYR A 321 10.37 28.45 6.37
N TYR A 322 10.76 27.39 5.65
CA TYR A 322 12.13 26.85 5.65
C TYR A 322 12.81 26.85 4.27
N GLY A 323 12.08 27.24 3.24
CA GLY A 323 12.60 27.43 1.89
C GLY A 323 12.56 26.21 1.00
N TRP A 324 12.86 26.46 -0.28
CA TRP A 324 12.92 25.45 -1.33
C TRP A 324 13.96 24.35 -1.06
N LEU A 325 15.09 24.68 -0.42
CA LEU A 325 16.12 23.70 -0.10
C LEU A 325 15.59 22.64 0.86
N PHE A 326 14.89 23.07 1.92
CA PHE A 326 14.29 22.16 2.89
C PHE A 326 13.20 21.30 2.24
N ALA A 327 12.33 21.92 1.43
CA ALA A 327 11.28 21.21 0.71
C ALA A 327 11.83 20.13 -0.24
N ALA A 328 12.93 20.43 -0.96
CA ALA A 328 13.61 19.48 -1.84
C ALA A 328 14.21 18.31 -1.06
N ILE A 329 14.86 18.56 0.08
CA ILE A 329 15.40 17.51 0.96
C ILE A 329 14.27 16.62 1.49
N LEU A 330 13.18 17.23 1.97
CA LEU A 330 12.01 16.49 2.46
C LEU A 330 11.44 15.57 1.38
N PHE A 331 11.24 16.09 0.17
CA PHE A 331 10.75 15.29 -0.96
C PHE A 331 11.71 14.14 -1.32
N LEU A 332 13.02 14.39 -1.30
CA LEU A 332 14.04 13.38 -1.56
C LEU A 332 13.99 12.26 -0.51
N VAL A 333 13.92 12.60 0.78
CA VAL A 333 13.83 11.61 1.87
C VAL A 333 12.58 10.75 1.74
N LEU A 334 11.42 11.35 1.44
CA LEU A 334 10.19 10.60 1.19
C LEU A 334 10.28 9.73 -0.07
N SER A 335 11.02 10.16 -1.09
CA SER A 335 11.25 9.39 -2.32
C SER A 335 12.16 8.18 -2.09
N LEU A 336 13.07 8.20 -1.11
CA LEU A 336 13.89 7.04 -0.76
C LEU A 336 13.06 5.83 -0.30
N VAL A 337 11.91 6.06 0.35
CA VAL A 337 10.95 5.00 0.70
C VAL A 337 10.45 4.30 -0.56
N PHE A 338 10.05 5.06 -1.58
CA PHE A 338 9.62 4.50 -2.86
C PHE A 338 10.75 3.70 -3.55
N VAL A 339 11.96 4.28 -3.61
CA VAL A 339 13.13 3.61 -4.21
C VAL A 339 13.42 2.29 -3.52
N ARG A 340 13.31 2.24 -2.18
CA ARG A 340 13.50 1.01 -1.41
C ARG A 340 12.46 -0.05 -1.77
N ILE A 341 11.18 0.31 -1.84
CA ILE A 341 10.11 -0.62 -2.19
C ILE A 341 10.31 -1.14 -3.63
N ALA A 342 10.69 -0.27 -4.56
CA ALA A 342 10.99 -0.66 -5.94
C ALA A 342 12.17 -1.64 -6.04
N PHE A 343 13.22 -1.45 -5.23
CA PHE A 343 14.34 -2.39 -5.15
C PHE A 343 13.92 -3.78 -4.63
N ILE A 344 13.03 -3.82 -3.63
CA ILE A 344 12.46 -5.08 -3.12
C ILE A 344 11.61 -5.75 -4.21
N ALA A 345 10.78 -4.98 -4.92
CA ALA A 345 9.91 -5.47 -5.99
C ALA A 345 10.68 -6.11 -7.16
N LYS A 346 11.87 -5.60 -7.49
CA LYS A 346 12.72 -6.19 -8.55
C LYS A 346 13.27 -7.57 -8.19
N ARG A 347 13.34 -7.93 -6.91
CA ARG A 347 13.96 -9.18 -6.44
C ARG A 347 12.97 -10.31 -6.16
N ILE A 348 11.67 -10.09 -6.35
CA ILE A 348 10.62 -11.05 -5.99
C ILE A 348 9.88 -11.54 -7.24
N GLY A 349 9.71 -12.86 -7.36
CA GLY A 349 9.10 -13.52 -8.52
C GLY A 349 7.62 -13.89 -8.40
N ASP A 350 7.08 -14.01 -7.18
CA ASP A 350 5.68 -14.43 -6.98
C ASP A 350 4.68 -13.37 -7.47
N SER A 351 3.62 -13.83 -8.16
CA SER A 351 2.66 -12.94 -8.83
C SER A 351 1.86 -12.08 -7.86
N TYR A 352 1.41 -12.66 -6.75
CA TYR A 352 0.64 -11.93 -5.74
C TYR A 352 1.50 -10.93 -4.99
N THR A 353 2.69 -11.37 -4.61
CA THR A 353 3.67 -10.52 -3.94
C THR A 353 4.04 -9.32 -4.83
N LYS A 354 4.21 -9.54 -6.14
CA LYS A 354 4.46 -8.47 -7.11
C LYS A 354 3.27 -7.48 -7.19
N LEU A 355 2.04 -7.98 -7.23
CA LEU A 355 0.84 -7.14 -7.22
C LEU A 355 0.71 -6.30 -5.95
N LEU A 356 1.00 -6.88 -4.78
CA LEU A 356 1.01 -6.14 -3.51
C LEU A 356 2.06 -5.02 -3.54
N LEU A 357 3.28 -5.31 -4.00
CA LEU A 357 4.34 -4.30 -4.08
C LEU A 357 4.00 -3.19 -5.08
N VAL A 358 3.42 -3.53 -6.24
CA VAL A 358 2.94 -2.54 -7.22
C VAL A 358 1.84 -1.67 -6.62
N GLY A 359 0.87 -2.26 -5.92
CA GLY A 359 -0.20 -1.51 -5.25
C GLY A 359 0.32 -0.60 -4.14
N VAL A 360 1.27 -1.07 -3.32
CA VAL A 360 1.94 -0.24 -2.31
C VAL A 360 2.65 0.95 -2.96
N MET A 361 3.46 0.71 -4.00
CA MET A 361 4.19 1.76 -4.70
C MET A 361 3.24 2.80 -5.27
N ILE A 362 2.17 2.39 -5.95
CA ILE A 362 1.28 3.36 -6.60
C ILE A 362 0.45 4.16 -5.59
N ILE A 363 -0.06 3.53 -4.52
CA ILE A 363 -0.81 4.26 -3.48
C ILE A 363 0.09 5.28 -2.78
N TYR A 364 1.34 4.92 -2.48
CA TYR A 364 2.31 5.82 -1.87
C TYR A 364 2.69 6.98 -2.82
N THR A 365 3.01 6.66 -4.08
CA THR A 365 3.43 7.65 -5.08
C THR A 365 2.31 8.64 -5.42
N ILE A 366 1.06 8.19 -5.55
CA ILE A 366 -0.07 9.11 -5.80
C ILE A 366 -0.20 10.11 -4.66
N GLN A 367 -0.09 9.68 -3.40
CA GLN A 367 -0.12 10.59 -2.26
C GLN A 367 1.04 11.59 -2.29
N LEU A 368 2.28 11.11 -2.50
CA LEU A 368 3.48 11.96 -2.50
C LEU A 368 3.48 12.95 -3.68
N VAL A 369 3.36 12.45 -4.90
CA VAL A 369 3.43 13.25 -6.14
C VAL A 369 2.16 14.09 -6.31
N GLY A 370 1.00 13.57 -5.91
CA GLY A 370 -0.25 14.33 -5.94
C GLY A 370 -0.24 15.48 -4.94
N HIS A 371 0.29 15.28 -3.73
CA HIS A 371 0.45 16.35 -2.73
C HIS A 371 1.43 17.44 -3.17
N VAL A 372 2.60 17.08 -3.66
CA VAL A 372 3.54 18.08 -4.18
C VAL A 372 3.01 18.73 -5.45
N GLY A 373 2.42 17.95 -6.35
CA GLY A 373 1.91 18.43 -7.63
C GLY A 373 0.72 19.37 -7.48
N MET A 374 -0.12 19.26 -6.45
CA MET A 374 -1.15 20.27 -6.20
C MET A 374 -0.55 21.61 -5.75
N ILE A 375 0.53 21.61 -4.95
CA ILE A 375 1.20 22.85 -4.52
C ILE A 375 1.93 23.53 -5.66
N VAL A 376 2.59 22.75 -6.52
CA VAL A 376 3.29 23.27 -7.70
C VAL A 376 2.30 23.75 -8.79
N GLY A 377 1.08 23.23 -8.79
CA GLY A 377 0.03 23.58 -9.77
C GLY A 377 -0.14 22.60 -10.93
N PHE A 378 0.50 21.42 -10.88
CA PHE A 378 0.32 20.35 -11.88
C PHE A 378 -1.00 19.59 -11.73
N PHE A 379 -1.53 19.49 -10.51
CA PHE A 379 -2.79 18.82 -10.21
C PHE A 379 -3.79 19.79 -9.56
N PRO A 380 -5.10 19.55 -9.74
CA PRO A 380 -6.11 20.34 -9.04
C PRO A 380 -5.98 20.17 -7.53
N MET A 381 -6.34 21.22 -6.79
CA MET A 381 -6.36 21.17 -5.32
C MET A 381 -7.38 20.14 -4.86
N THR A 382 -6.89 19.16 -4.13
CA THR A 382 -7.63 18.01 -3.62
C THR A 382 -7.13 17.66 -2.22
N ASN A 383 -7.84 16.79 -1.49
CA ASN A 383 -7.43 16.41 -0.13
C ASN A 383 -6.49 15.20 -0.17
N MET A 384 -5.33 15.34 -0.79
CA MET A 384 -4.28 14.33 -0.66
C MET A 384 -3.43 14.68 0.56
N SER A 385 -2.99 13.66 1.29
CA SER A 385 -2.09 13.83 2.42
C SER A 385 -0.66 13.51 1.99
N LEU A 386 0.31 14.33 2.42
CA LEU A 386 1.72 14.00 2.28
C LEU A 386 2.04 12.79 3.18
N PRO A 387 2.58 11.69 2.64
CA PRO A 387 2.79 10.46 3.41
C PRO A 387 3.58 10.70 4.70
N PHE A 388 3.07 10.19 5.83
CA PHE A 388 3.62 10.32 7.20
C PHE A 388 3.63 11.73 7.80
N ILE A 389 3.73 12.77 6.96
CA ILE A 389 3.91 14.15 7.37
C ILE A 389 2.59 14.81 7.76
N SER A 390 1.60 14.78 6.85
CA SER A 390 0.31 15.44 7.07
C SER A 390 -0.35 14.98 8.37
N TYR A 391 -1.06 15.89 9.01
CA TYR A 391 -1.79 15.61 10.23
C TYR A 391 -3.04 14.77 9.92
N GLY A 392 -3.22 13.69 10.68
CA GLY A 392 -4.37 12.81 10.56
C GLY A 392 -4.02 11.37 10.88
N LEU A 393 -4.93 10.68 11.56
CA LEU A 393 -4.74 9.27 11.88
C LEU A 393 -4.80 8.40 10.62
N MET A 394 -5.79 8.61 9.75
CA MET A 394 -6.03 7.73 8.59
C MET A 394 -4.86 7.70 7.59
N PRO A 395 -4.23 8.84 7.20
CA PRO A 395 -3.04 8.81 6.36
C PRO A 395 -1.85 8.09 7.03
N VAL A 396 -1.66 8.27 8.35
CA VAL A 396 -0.60 7.57 9.09
C VAL A 396 -0.84 6.06 9.11
N LEU A 397 -2.06 5.63 9.42
CA LEU A 397 -2.43 4.20 9.44
C LEU A 397 -2.34 3.57 8.04
N LEU A 398 -2.79 4.25 6.99
CA LEU A 398 -2.67 3.76 5.62
C LEU A 398 -1.19 3.52 5.28
N ASN A 399 -0.35 4.54 5.43
CA ASN A 399 1.05 4.42 5.05
C ASN A 399 1.80 3.41 5.93
N ALA A 400 1.47 3.31 7.22
CA ALA A 400 1.98 2.26 8.10
C ALA A 400 1.54 0.84 7.68
N PHE A 401 0.28 0.68 7.26
CA PHE A 401 -0.22 -0.58 6.71
C PHE A 401 0.56 -0.98 5.44
N LEU A 402 0.78 -0.03 4.52
CA LEU A 402 1.55 -0.27 3.29
C LEU A 402 2.98 -0.73 3.60
N ILE A 403 3.67 -0.05 4.51
CA ILE A 403 5.01 -0.44 4.96
C ILE A 403 4.98 -1.80 5.67
N GLY A 404 3.98 -2.04 6.52
CA GLY A 404 3.77 -3.32 7.19
C GLY A 404 3.65 -4.49 6.22
N ILE A 405 2.95 -4.31 5.09
CA ILE A 405 2.89 -5.30 4.00
C ILE A 405 4.28 -5.51 3.38
N VAL A 406 5.03 -4.44 3.09
CA VAL A 406 6.39 -4.56 2.53
C VAL A 406 7.32 -5.33 3.48
N LEU A 407 7.26 -5.05 4.78
CA LEU A 407 8.04 -5.74 5.80
C LEU A 407 7.63 -7.22 5.92
N SER A 408 6.33 -7.50 5.90
CA SER A 408 5.79 -8.87 5.89
C SER A 408 6.29 -9.70 4.70
N ILE A 409 6.34 -9.06 3.53
CA ILE A 409 6.86 -9.65 2.29
C ILE A 409 8.36 -9.92 2.41
N TYR A 410 9.15 -8.91 2.79
CA TYR A 410 10.60 -9.03 2.88
C TYR A 410 11.01 -10.13 3.86
N ARG A 411 10.29 -10.23 4.98
CA ARG A 411 10.52 -11.25 6.01
C ARG A 411 10.44 -12.68 5.49
N ARG A 412 9.59 -12.91 4.49
CA ARG A 412 9.28 -14.24 3.94
C ARG A 412 9.82 -14.44 2.53
N LYS A 413 10.69 -13.56 2.03
CA LYS A 413 11.24 -13.62 0.67
C LYS A 413 11.97 -14.94 0.38
N ASP A 414 12.65 -15.50 1.38
CA ASP A 414 13.43 -16.74 1.25
C ASP A 414 12.55 -18.00 1.38
N LEU A 415 11.24 -17.84 1.63
CA LEU A 415 10.24 -18.92 1.57
C LEU A 415 9.55 -18.99 0.19
N LEU A 416 9.85 -18.06 -0.72
CA LEU A 416 9.23 -17.97 -2.05
C LEU A 416 10.07 -18.63 -3.15
N SER A 417 11.38 -18.75 -2.95
CA SER A 417 12.34 -19.14 -4.00
C SER A 417 12.23 -20.60 -4.46
N THR A 418 11.64 -21.50 -3.67
CA THR A 418 11.59 -22.94 -3.97
C THR A 418 10.33 -23.36 -4.75
N ASN A 419 9.21 -22.63 -4.66
CA ASN A 419 8.02 -22.92 -5.50
C ASN A 419 8.28 -22.74 -7.01
N THR A 420 9.23 -21.86 -7.39
CA THR A 420 9.60 -21.63 -8.79
C THR A 420 10.49 -22.71 -9.39
N VAL A 421 11.17 -23.52 -8.57
CA VAL A 421 11.98 -24.64 -9.08
C VAL A 421 11.08 -25.80 -9.48
N HIS A 422 10.04 -26.09 -8.70
CA HIS A 422 9.09 -27.17 -9.00
C HIS A 422 8.09 -26.82 -10.11
N ALA A 423 7.68 -25.56 -10.24
CA ALA A 423 6.74 -25.13 -11.28
C ALA A 423 7.34 -25.02 -12.69
N ASN A 424 8.67 -25.05 -12.81
CA ASN A 424 9.38 -25.07 -14.10
C ASN A 424 9.88 -26.48 -14.49
N GLN A 425 9.60 -27.49 -13.66
CA GLN A 425 9.91 -28.90 -13.92
C GLN A 425 8.66 -29.75 -14.20
N GLN A 426 7.49 -29.12 -14.21
CA GLN A 426 6.22 -29.65 -14.75
C GLN A 426 5.84 -28.83 -15.98
#